data_AF-A0A0D7AXZ7-F1
#
_entry.id   AF-A0A0D7AXZ7-F1
#
_cell.length_a   1.000
_cell.length_b   1.000
_cell.length_c   1.000
_cell.angle_alpha   90.00
_cell.angle_beta   90.00
_cell.angle_gamma   90.00
#
_symmetry.space_group_name_H-M   'P 1'
#
loop_
_entity.id
_entity.type
_entity.pdbx_description
1 polymer ?
#
loop_
_entity_poly.entity_id
_entity_poly.type
_entity_poly.pdbx_seq_one_letter_code
_entity_poly.pdbx_strand_id
1 'polypeptide(L)'
;MADVFTYFNSNPGSAARIRSLSLPSPFYSTGQVLLENMLLSLPHLKELRVCITWLQQIQYQTSLLRRLEKLVFDIGARLDSGDANGSRLLYPFKFTLLGVGSTEPCLELWYRNGEERMLSQWRRSANGAKLEAVYLNENECRVVRPTRRLFG
;
A
#
# COMPACT_ATOMS: atom_id res chain seq x y z
N MET A 1 11.34 13.41 13.66
CA MET A 1 11.17 12.38 12.59
C MET A 1 12.28 12.41 11.53
N ALA A 2 13.12 13.45 11.46
CA ALA A 2 14.29 13.54 10.56
C ALA A 2 15.46 12.57 10.87
N ASP A 3 15.32 11.74 11.92
CA ASP A 3 16.46 11.00 12.50
C ASP A 3 16.67 9.62 11.87
N VAL A 4 15.59 8.91 11.52
CA VAL A 4 15.68 7.53 11.01
C VAL A 4 16.23 7.45 9.58
N PHE A 5 15.83 8.37 8.70
CA PHE A 5 16.33 8.37 7.32
C PHE A 5 17.77 8.86 7.22
N THR A 6 18.16 9.80 8.10
CA THR A 6 19.55 10.19 8.27
C THR A 6 20.39 8.99 8.73
N TYR A 7 19.90 8.21 9.71
CA TYR A 7 20.55 6.98 10.13
C TYR A 7 20.71 5.97 8.99
N PHE A 8 19.68 5.73 8.16
CA PHE A 8 19.78 4.80 7.03
C PHE A 8 20.76 5.27 5.95
N ASN A 9 20.82 6.58 5.68
CA ASN A 9 21.80 7.14 4.76
C ASN A 9 23.23 6.94 5.27
N SER A 10 23.46 7.09 6.58
CA SER A 10 24.77 6.85 7.20
C SER A 10 25.10 5.36 7.40
N ASN A 11 24.10 4.46 7.35
CA ASN A 11 24.25 3.03 7.61
C ASN A 11 23.61 2.18 6.49
N PRO A 12 24.16 2.21 5.26
CA PRO A 12 23.55 1.55 4.10
C PRO A 12 23.43 0.03 4.25
N GLY A 13 24.34 -0.60 5.01
CA GLY A 13 24.29 -2.04 5.30
C GLY A 13 23.07 -2.44 6.13
N SER A 14 22.60 -1.56 7.02
CA SER A 14 21.36 -1.75 7.79
C SER A 14 20.14 -1.49 6.89
N ALA A 15 20.18 -0.39 6.11
CA ALA A 15 19.11 -0.02 5.19
C ALA A 15 18.82 -1.11 4.14
N ALA A 16 19.86 -1.75 3.59
CA ALA A 16 19.73 -2.80 2.57
C ALA A 16 19.00 -4.06 3.05
N ARG A 17 18.86 -4.25 4.37
CA ARG A 17 18.11 -5.37 4.97
C ARG A 17 16.61 -5.09 5.05
N ILE A 18 16.19 -3.84 4.93
CA ILE A 18 14.79 -3.45 5.02
C ILE A 18 14.13 -3.73 3.67
N ARG A 19 13.26 -4.74 3.65
CA ARG A 19 12.52 -5.16 2.45
C ARG A 19 11.04 -4.79 2.48
N SER A 20 10.48 -4.61 3.67
CA SER A 20 9.09 -4.21 3.86
C SER A 20 9.05 -3.04 4.86
N LEU A 21 8.22 -2.05 4.57
CA LEU A 21 8.01 -0.89 5.43
C LEU A 21 6.52 -0.59 5.51
N SER A 22 6.04 -0.34 6.73
CA SER A 22 4.63 -0.11 7.01
C SER A 22 4.45 1.18 7.80
N LEU A 23 3.72 2.12 7.22
CA LEU A 23 3.34 3.43 7.77
C LEU A 23 1.81 3.61 7.63
N PRO A 24 1.00 2.75 8.29
CA PRO A 24 -0.43 2.66 8.05
C PRO A 24 -1.23 3.80 8.70
N SER A 25 -0.61 4.60 9.55
CA SER A 25 -1.27 5.65 10.33
C SER A 25 -1.36 6.95 9.53
N PRO A 26 -2.54 7.60 9.48
CA PRO A 26 -2.66 8.94 8.89
C PRO A 26 -1.92 10.00 9.72
N PHE A 27 -1.57 9.70 10.97
CA PHE A 27 -0.92 10.62 11.90
C PHE A 27 0.60 10.70 11.73
N TYR A 28 1.18 9.92 10.82
CA TYR A 28 2.54 10.21 10.37
C TYR A 28 2.49 11.53 9.61
N SER A 29 2.85 12.62 10.30
CA SER A 29 2.96 13.95 9.74
C SER A 29 4.17 13.99 8.81
N THR A 30 3.94 13.87 7.51
CA THR A 30 5.04 13.73 6.57
C THR A 30 4.78 14.66 5.39
N GLY A 31 5.54 15.76 5.35
CA GLY A 31 5.62 16.58 4.16
C GLY A 31 6.13 15.74 2.98
N GLN A 32 5.83 16.18 1.75
CA GLN A 32 6.20 15.52 0.49
C GLN A 32 7.69 15.07 0.44
N VAL A 33 8.57 15.85 1.07
CA VAL A 33 10.01 15.59 1.20
C VAL A 33 10.33 14.27 1.92
N LEU A 34 9.48 13.81 2.85
CA LEU A 34 9.78 12.61 3.63
C LEU A 34 9.62 11.32 2.83
N LEU A 35 8.58 11.22 2.00
CA LEU A 35 8.34 10.02 1.18
C LEU A 35 9.47 9.83 0.16
N GLU A 36 9.88 10.91 -0.50
CA GLU A 36 10.97 10.88 -1.46
C GLU A 36 12.28 10.46 -0.79
N ASN A 37 12.65 11.10 0.32
CA ASN A 37 13.84 10.74 1.08
C ASN A 37 13.81 9.28 1.54
N MET A 38 12.66 8.79 2.01
CA MET A 38 12.49 7.38 2.40
C MET A 38 12.76 6.42 1.24
N LEU A 39 12.16 6.66 0.07
CA LEU A 39 12.33 5.79 -1.10
C LEU A 39 13.76 5.84 -1.65
N LEU A 40 14.42 6.99 -1.56
CA LEU A 40 15.83 7.15 -1.93
C LEU A 40 16.78 6.45 -0.95
N SER A 41 16.50 6.52 0.36
CA SER A 41 17.28 5.82 1.39
C SER A 41 17.07 4.30 1.38
N LEU A 42 15.94 3.83 0.85
CA LEU A 42 15.55 2.41 0.83
C LEU A 42 15.33 1.91 -0.60
N PRO A 43 16.34 1.96 -1.48
CA PRO A 43 16.17 1.57 -2.89
C PRO A 43 15.90 0.07 -3.05
N HIS A 44 16.12 -0.73 -2.00
CA HIS A 44 15.95 -2.18 -1.99
C HIS A 44 14.58 -2.64 -1.49
N LEU A 45 13.72 -1.69 -1.12
CA LEU A 45 12.38 -1.94 -0.61
C LEU A 45 11.54 -2.69 -1.65
N LYS A 46 10.88 -3.76 -1.19
CA LYS A 46 10.02 -4.63 -1.99
C LYS A 46 8.56 -4.40 -1.69
N GLU A 47 8.23 -4.09 -0.45
CA GLU A 47 6.87 -3.84 -0.02
C GLU A 47 6.77 -2.51 0.72
N LEU A 48 5.76 -1.72 0.37
CA LEU A 48 5.42 -0.48 1.05
C LEU A 48 3.94 -0.49 1.40
N ARG A 49 3.63 -0.37 2.69
CA ARG A 49 2.28 -0.17 3.21
C ARG A 49 2.15 1.23 3.77
N VAL A 50 1.17 2.01 3.33
CA VAL A 50 0.97 3.40 3.72
C VAL A 50 -0.51 3.73 3.89
N CYS A 51 -0.81 4.81 4.60
CA CYS A 51 -2.15 5.35 4.60
C CYS A 51 -2.53 5.94 3.22
N ILE A 52 -3.79 5.81 2.82
CA ILE A 52 -4.35 6.36 1.57
C ILE A 52 -4.17 7.88 1.45
N THR A 53 -4.00 8.59 2.56
CA THR A 53 -3.69 10.03 2.55
C THR A 53 -2.37 10.35 1.83
N TRP A 54 -1.48 9.37 1.66
CA TRP A 54 -0.21 9.49 0.93
C TRP A 54 -0.35 9.26 -0.58
N LEU A 55 -1.54 8.91 -1.05
CA LEU A 55 -1.80 8.54 -2.45
C LEU A 55 -1.24 9.58 -3.42
N GLN A 56 -1.58 10.85 -3.25
CA GLN A 56 -1.17 11.91 -4.16
C GLN A 56 0.37 12.05 -4.21
N GLN A 57 1.05 11.94 -3.07
CA GLN A 57 2.51 12.04 -3.02
C GLN A 57 3.17 10.86 -3.74
N ILE A 58 2.65 9.64 -3.54
CA ILE A 58 3.14 8.45 -4.23
C ILE A 58 2.90 8.54 -5.74
N GLN A 59 1.79 9.14 -6.18
CA GLN A 59 1.52 9.35 -7.61
C GLN A 59 2.57 10.25 -8.27
N TYR A 60 3.08 11.28 -7.57
CA TYR A 60 4.17 12.10 -8.10
C TYR A 60 5.53 11.38 -8.11
N GLN A 61 5.71 10.38 -7.24
CA GLN A 61 6.96 9.65 -7.06
C GLN A 61 6.93 8.23 -7.67
N THR A 62 6.05 7.97 -8.65
CA THR A 62 5.92 6.64 -9.27
C THR A 62 7.21 6.11 -9.87
N SER A 63 8.09 7.00 -10.34
CA SER A 63 9.42 6.66 -10.86
C SER A 63 10.35 6.11 -9.78
N LEU A 64 10.09 6.29 -8.48
CA LEU A 64 10.87 5.70 -7.40
C LEU A 64 10.36 4.31 -7.00
N LEU A 65 9.18 3.91 -7.47
CA LEU A 65 8.55 2.62 -7.14
C LEU A 65 9.02 1.45 -8.01
N ARG A 66 9.98 1.66 -8.93
CA ARG A 66 10.41 0.66 -9.94
C ARG A 66 10.85 -0.68 -9.37
N ARG A 67 11.37 -0.68 -8.14
CA ARG A 67 11.90 -1.87 -7.46
C ARG A 67 10.91 -2.49 -6.49
N LEU A 68 9.78 -1.79 -6.27
CA LEU A 68 8.72 -2.21 -5.39
C LEU A 68 7.92 -3.33 -6.08
N GLU A 69 7.72 -4.41 -5.36
CA GLU A 69 6.93 -5.56 -5.78
C GLU A 69 5.48 -5.42 -5.30
N LYS A 70 5.27 -4.79 -4.14
CA LYS A 70 3.95 -4.65 -3.52
C LYS A 70 3.73 -3.27 -2.90
N LEU A 71 2.59 -2.65 -3.21
CA LEU A 71 2.13 -1.39 -2.63
C LEU A 71 0.76 -1.59 -1.98
N VAL A 72 0.63 -1.23 -0.71
CA VAL A 72 -0.60 -1.40 0.07
C VAL A 72 -1.05 -0.04 0.58
N PHE A 73 -2.32 0.27 0.32
CA PHE A 73 -2.97 1.47 0.85
C PHE A 73 -3.96 1.12 1.94
N ASP A 74 -3.78 1.71 3.12
CA ASP A 74 -4.69 1.59 4.26
C ASP A 74 -5.58 2.80 4.39
N ILE A 75 -6.86 2.53 4.60
CA ILE A 75 -7.87 3.55 4.79
C ILE A 75 -8.31 3.50 6.24
N GLY A 76 -7.92 4.53 7.00
CA GLY A 76 -8.31 4.69 8.41
C GLY A 76 -9.61 5.47 8.63
N ALA A 77 -10.19 6.08 7.59
CA ALA A 77 -11.41 6.89 7.66
C ALA A 77 -12.54 6.26 6.86
N ARG A 78 -13.81 6.56 7.18
CA ARG A 78 -14.95 6.11 6.37
C ARG A 78 -14.81 6.64 4.94
N LEU A 79 -14.89 5.74 3.95
CA LEU A 79 -15.05 6.09 2.55
C LEU A 79 -16.50 6.45 2.28
N ASP A 80 -16.72 7.52 1.52
CA ASP A 80 -18.03 7.78 0.95
C ASP A 80 -18.33 6.71 -0.12
N SER A 81 -19.62 6.37 -0.28
CA SER A 81 -20.06 5.23 -1.11
C SER A 81 -19.64 5.30 -2.58
N GLY A 82 -19.24 6.49 -3.07
CA GLY A 82 -18.67 6.69 -4.42
C GLY A 82 -17.19 6.31 -4.57
N ASP A 83 -16.43 6.26 -3.48
CA ASP A 83 -14.99 5.97 -3.47
C ASP A 83 -14.66 4.47 -3.33
N ALA A 84 -15.68 3.66 -2.99
CA ALA A 84 -15.55 2.20 -2.88
C ALA A 84 -15.12 1.53 -4.21
N ASN A 85 -15.29 2.22 -5.34
CA ASN A 85 -14.82 1.78 -6.64
C ASN A 85 -13.36 2.18 -6.86
N GLY A 86 -12.47 1.73 -5.96
CA GLY A 86 -11.05 2.12 -5.84
C GLY A 86 -10.20 1.98 -7.11
N SER A 87 -10.75 1.48 -8.21
CA SER A 87 -10.15 1.48 -9.55
C SER A 87 -9.74 2.87 -10.04
N ARG A 88 -10.51 3.93 -9.73
CA ARG A 88 -10.17 5.31 -10.13
C ARG A 88 -8.95 5.86 -9.39
N LEU A 89 -8.81 5.54 -8.10
CA LEU A 89 -7.69 5.99 -7.26
C LEU A 89 -6.35 5.48 -7.78
N LEU A 90 -6.38 4.37 -8.52
CA LEU A 90 -5.20 3.62 -8.90
C LEU A 90 -4.84 3.74 -10.38
N TYR A 91 -5.60 4.54 -11.13
CA TYR A 91 -5.27 4.87 -12.53
C TYR A 91 -3.81 5.29 -12.73
N PRO A 92 -3.20 6.12 -11.85
CA PRO A 92 -1.80 6.52 -12.02
C PRO A 92 -0.80 5.36 -11.88
N PHE A 93 -1.15 4.27 -11.18
CA PHE A 93 -0.27 3.10 -11.04
C PHE A 93 -0.27 2.19 -12.26
N LYS A 94 -1.21 2.36 -13.18
CA LYS A 94 -1.32 1.55 -14.40
C LYS A 94 -0.01 1.49 -15.18
N PHE A 95 0.70 2.61 -15.28
CA PHE A 95 1.92 2.75 -16.08
C PHE A 95 3.22 2.51 -15.30
N THR A 96 3.13 2.09 -14.03
CA THR A 96 4.31 1.80 -13.21
C THR A 96 4.87 0.40 -13.49
N LEU A 97 6.10 0.14 -13.03
CA LEU A 97 6.69 -1.20 -13.05
C LEU A 97 6.32 -2.05 -11.82
N LEU A 98 5.37 -1.60 -11.00
CA LEU A 98 4.91 -2.31 -9.81
C LEU A 98 4.44 -3.72 -10.18
N GLY A 99 5.02 -4.73 -9.53
CA GLY A 99 4.69 -6.15 -9.72
C GLY A 99 5.13 -6.75 -11.06
N VAL A 100 5.98 -6.08 -11.85
CA VAL A 100 6.51 -6.66 -13.10
C VAL A 100 7.31 -7.93 -12.79
N GLY A 101 7.05 -9.00 -13.55
CA GLY A 101 7.65 -10.31 -13.33
C GLY A 101 6.96 -11.17 -12.27
N SER A 102 5.87 -10.69 -11.67
CA SER A 102 5.03 -11.42 -10.73
C SER A 102 3.58 -11.52 -11.23
N THR A 103 2.92 -12.63 -10.94
CA THR A 103 1.46 -12.80 -11.15
C THR A 103 0.66 -12.65 -9.85
N GLU A 104 1.36 -12.41 -8.73
CA GLU A 104 0.77 -12.15 -7.43
C GLU A 104 0.14 -10.74 -7.37
N PRO A 105 -0.83 -10.51 -6.47
CA PRO A 105 -1.32 -9.17 -6.17
C PRO A 105 -0.18 -8.24 -5.75
N CYS A 106 -0.02 -7.13 -6.47
CA CYS A 106 1.05 -6.15 -6.28
C CYS A 106 0.54 -4.80 -5.80
N LEU A 107 -0.77 -4.59 -5.82
CA LEU A 107 -1.41 -3.37 -5.36
C LEU A 107 -2.66 -3.74 -4.57
N GLU A 108 -2.79 -3.23 -3.36
CA GLU A 108 -3.88 -3.58 -2.46
C GLU A 108 -4.49 -2.34 -1.80
N LEU A 109 -5.79 -2.39 -1.56
CA LEU A 109 -6.54 -1.38 -0.83
C LEU A 109 -7.26 -2.04 0.35
N TRP A 110 -6.93 -1.59 1.55
CA TRP A 110 -7.42 -2.14 2.80
C TRP A 110 -8.19 -1.09 3.59
N TYR A 111 -9.29 -1.52 4.19
CA TYR A 111 -10.07 -0.75 5.14
C TYR A 111 -9.69 -1.16 6.56
N ARG A 112 -9.33 -0.19 7.39
CA ARG A 112 -8.84 -0.40 8.76
C ARG A 112 -9.68 0.41 9.73
N ASN A 113 -10.92 -0.02 9.97
CA ASN A 113 -11.81 0.59 10.96
C ASN A 113 -12.53 -0.50 11.76
N GLY A 114 -11.99 -0.83 12.93
CA GLY A 114 -12.52 -1.87 13.83
C GLY A 114 -12.27 -3.30 13.36
N GLU A 115 -12.38 -3.58 12.06
CA GLU A 115 -12.05 -4.85 11.41
C GLU A 115 -11.17 -4.57 10.17
N GLU A 116 -10.05 -5.29 10.04
CA GLU A 116 -9.20 -5.22 8.85
C GLU A 116 -9.87 -5.98 7.71
N ARG A 117 -10.24 -5.25 6.64
CA ARG A 117 -10.89 -5.82 5.46
C ARG A 117 -10.19 -5.38 4.19
N MET A 118 -9.81 -6.33 3.35
CA MET A 118 -9.37 -6.02 1.99
C MET A 118 -10.58 -5.58 1.15
N LEU A 119 -10.50 -4.39 0.56
CA LEU A 119 -11.54 -3.86 -0.32
C LEU A 119 -11.33 -4.33 -1.75
N SER A 120 -10.09 -4.24 -2.21
CA SER A 120 -9.72 -4.53 -3.58
C SER A 120 -8.23 -4.86 -3.66
N GLN A 121 -7.87 -5.68 -4.63
CA GLN A 121 -6.48 -5.94 -4.97
C GLN A 121 -6.31 -6.05 -6.48
N TRP A 122 -5.11 -5.78 -6.96
CA TRP A 122 -4.75 -5.82 -8.37
C TRP A 122 -3.45 -6.56 -8.54
N ARG A 123 -3.35 -7.31 -9.64
CA ARG A 123 -2.13 -7.98 -10.09
C ARG A 123 -1.72 -7.47 -11.46
N ARG A 124 -0.47 -7.69 -11.84
CA ARG A 124 -0.05 -7.49 -13.23
C ARG A 124 -0.64 -8.59 -14.11
N SER A 125 -1.06 -8.19 -15.31
CA SER A 125 -1.39 -9.15 -16.38
C SER A 125 -0.16 -10.01 -16.71
N ALA A 126 -0.36 -11.21 -17.25
CA ALA A 126 0.72 -12.14 -17.56
C ALA A 126 1.81 -11.54 -18.49
N ASN A 127 1.43 -10.62 -19.38
CA ASN A 127 2.35 -9.88 -20.25
C ASN A 127 2.94 -8.60 -19.62
N GLY A 128 2.65 -8.33 -18.34
CA GLY A 128 3.12 -7.16 -17.59
C GLY A 128 2.51 -5.81 -17.99
N ALA A 129 1.67 -5.76 -19.03
CA ALA A 129 1.25 -4.51 -19.67
C ALA A 129 0.27 -3.67 -18.84
N LYS A 130 -0.56 -4.30 -17.99
CA LYS A 130 -1.61 -3.59 -17.23
C LYS A 130 -1.84 -4.21 -15.85
N LEU A 131 -2.44 -3.43 -14.96
CA LEU A 131 -2.99 -3.92 -13.70
C LEU A 131 -4.42 -4.41 -13.94
N GLU A 132 -4.72 -5.59 -13.40
CA GLU A 132 -6.03 -6.23 -13.48
C GLU A 132 -6.56 -6.40 -12.05
N ALA A 133 -7.81 -6.01 -11.84
CA ALA A 133 -8.47 -6.24 -10.56
C ALA A 133 -8.62 -7.75 -10.34
N VAL A 134 -8.28 -8.21 -9.14
CA VAL A 134 -8.57 -9.58 -8.71
C VAL A 134 -9.86 -9.52 -7.91
N TYR A 135 -10.89 -10.19 -8.41
CA TYR A 135 -12.15 -10.29 -7.70
C TYR A 135 -11.95 -11.10 -6.41
N LEU A 136 -12.25 -10.48 -5.28
CA LEU A 136 -12.22 -11.14 -3.98
C LEU A 136 -13.45 -12.06 -3.92
N ASN A 137 -13.24 -13.37 -3.77
CA ASN A 137 -14.35 -14.29 -3.56
C ASN A 137 -15.02 -13.97 -2.22
N GLU A 138 -16.35 -13.87 -2.21
CA GLU A 138 -17.15 -13.55 -1.01
C GLU A 138 -16.91 -14.50 0.17
N ASN A 139 -16.34 -15.68 -0.08
CA ASN A 139 -16.04 -16.71 0.91
C ASN A 139 -14.71 -16.54 1.67
N GLU A 140 -13.80 -15.67 1.21
CA GLU A 140 -12.54 -15.36 1.92
C GLU A 140 -12.73 -14.23 2.94
N CYS A 141 -13.83 -13.47 2.84
CA CYS A 141 -14.30 -12.57 3.88
C CYS A 141 -15.08 -13.35 4.95
N ARG A 142 -14.43 -14.27 5.68
CA ARG A 142 -15.04 -14.82 6.90
C ARG A 142 -15.07 -13.76 7.98
N VAL A 143 -16.18 -13.03 7.98
CA VAL A 143 -16.74 -12.27 9.09
C VAL A 143 -16.59 -13.10 10.36
N VAL A 144 -15.70 -12.69 11.26
CA VAL A 144 -15.75 -13.12 12.66
C VAL A 144 -17.01 -12.46 13.21
N ARG A 145 -18.14 -13.17 13.13
CA ARG A 145 -19.40 -12.68 13.70
C ARG A 145 -19.16 -12.41 15.19
N PRO A 146 -19.53 -11.23 15.73
CA PRO A 146 -19.51 -11.05 17.16
C PRO A 146 -20.56 -11.99 17.76
N THR A 147 -20.11 -12.88 18.63
CA THR A 147 -20.96 -13.74 19.45
C THR A 147 -21.95 -12.85 20.20
N ARG A 148 -23.22 -12.81 19.77
CA ARG A 148 -24.28 -12.20 20.56
C ARG A 148 -24.36 -12.99 21.86
N ARG A 149 -23.87 -12.41 22.96
CA ARG A 149 -24.30 -12.83 24.30
C ARG A 149 -25.78 -12.48 24.41
N LEU A 150 -26.61 -13.51 24.36
CA LEU A 150 -27.94 -13.47 24.95
C LEU A 150 -27.73 -13.34 26.45
N PHE A 151 -28.04 -12.18 27.02
CA PHE A 151 -28.42 -12.11 28.41
C PHE A 151 -29.94 -12.14 28.44
N GLY A 152 -30.46 -13.18 29.08
CA GLY A 152 -31.86 -13.26 29.52
C GLY A 152 -32.09 -12.50 30.81
#